data_AF-A0A5A7RMF9-F1
#
_entry.id   AF-A0A5A7RMF9-F1
#
_cell.length_a   1.000
_cell.length_b   1.000
_cell.length_c   1.000
_cell.angle_alpha   90.00
_cell.angle_beta   90.00
_cell.angle_gamma   90.00
#
_symmetry.space_group_name_H-M   'P 1'
#
loop_
_entity.id
_entity.type
_entity.pdbx_description
1 polymer ?
#
loop_
_entity_poly.entity_id
_entity_poly.type
_entity_poly.pdbx_seq_one_letter_code
_entity_poly.pdbx_strand_id
1 'polypeptide(L)' 'MSTEEIVEDILLTLLIYNVENKGKWMEKNILKVKIGEEELLTALSFLKEKNYVEFKDEEHLRITDDGIHFILERV' A
#
# COMPACT_ATOMS: atom_id res chain seq x y z
N MET A 1 16.83 1.67 1.13
CA MET A 1 15.58 0.97 1.45
C MET A 1 15.47 -0.17 0.44
N SER A 2 15.23 -1.39 0.87
CA SER A 2 14.97 -2.49 -0.06
C SER A 2 13.55 -2.38 -0.63
N THR A 3 13.28 -3.00 -1.78
CA THR A 3 11.92 -3.06 -2.32
C THR A 3 10.95 -3.74 -1.36
N GLU A 4 11.41 -4.71 -0.57
CA GLU A 4 10.59 -5.39 0.45
C GLU A 4 10.21 -4.44 1.58
N GLU A 5 11.16 -3.65 2.10
CA GLU A 5 10.87 -2.62 3.12
C GLU A 5 9.84 -1.61 2.62
N ILE A 6 9.93 -1.18 1.35
CA ILE A 6 8.98 -0.23 0.76
C ILE A 6 7.58 -0.83 0.66
N VAL A 7 7.48 -2.09 0.24
CA VAL A 7 6.21 -2.82 0.14
C VAL A 7 5.56 -2.94 1.52
N GLU A 8 6.34 -3.30 2.55
CA GLU A 8 5.87 -3.42 3.93
C GLU A 8 5.43 -2.06 4.49
N ASP A 9 6.20 -0.99 4.28
CA ASP A 9 5.84 0.36 4.71
C ASP A 9 4.55 0.87 4.06
N ILE A 10 4.34 0.59 2.77
CA ILE A 10 3.10 0.95 2.06
C ILE A 10 1.92 0.18 2.66
N LEU A 11 2.04 -1.14 2.84
CA LEU A 11 0.96 -1.97 3.37
C LEU A 11 0.63 -1.62 4.83
N LEU A 12 1.65 -1.34 5.66
CA LEU A 12 1.45 -0.91 7.03
C LEU A 12 0.72 0.44 7.08
N THR A 13 1.11 1.39 6.22
CA THR A 13 0.45 2.69 6.11
C THR A 13 -1.02 2.53 5.69
N LEU A 14 -1.30 1.68 4.70
CA LEU A 14 -2.67 1.41 4.26
C LEU A 14 -3.48 0.67 5.33
N LEU A 15 -2.87 -0.24 6.09
CA LEU A 15 -3.53 -0.95 7.19
C LEU A 15 -3.95 0.01 8.31
N ILE A 16 -3.05 0.89 8.75
CA ILE A 16 -3.36 1.92 9.76
C ILE A 16 -4.53 2.79 9.29
N TYR A 17 -4.46 3.28 8.05
CA TYR A 17 -5.54 4.08 7.48
C TYR A 17 -6.86 3.31 7.37
N ASN A 18 -6.81 2.03 6.97
CA ASN A 18 -7.97 1.17 6.87
C ASN A 18 -8.67 0.99 8.23
N VAL A 19 -7.90 0.80 9.31
CA VAL A 19 -8.43 0.70 10.68
C VAL A 19 -9.10 2.00 11.13
N GLU A 20 -8.46 3.15 10.86
CA GLU A 20 -9.00 4.46 11.24
C GLU A 20 -10.23 4.86 10.42
N ASN A 21 -10.26 4.48 9.14
CA ASN A 21 -11.23 5.00 8.17
C ASN A 21 -12.24 3.96 7.67
N LYS A 22 -12.18 2.71 8.16
CA LYS A 22 -13.12 1.60 7.86
C LYS A 22 -13.22 1.28 6.36
N GLY A 23 -12.10 1.01 5.70
CA GLY A 23 -12.10 0.56 4.28
C GLY A 23 -12.27 1.66 3.24
N LYS A 24 -12.09 2.93 3.62
CA LYS A 24 -12.08 4.05 2.66
C LYS A 24 -10.84 4.03 1.76
N TRP A 25 -11.00 4.68 0.61
CA TRP A 25 -9.93 4.94 -0.34
C TRP A 25 -8.95 5.98 0.21
N MET A 26 -7.65 5.66 0.19
CA MET A 26 -6.55 6.55 0.53
C MET A 26 -6.04 7.26 -0.73
N GLU A 27 -5.68 8.53 -0.61
CA GLU A 27 -4.95 9.26 -1.65
C GLU A 27 -3.47 8.79 -1.72
N LYS A 28 -3.02 8.41 -2.92
CA LYS A 28 -1.66 7.96 -3.24
C LYS A 28 -0.58 8.96 -2.84
N ASN A 29 -0.89 10.26 -2.85
CA ASN A 29 0.06 11.31 -2.47
C ASN A 29 0.48 11.24 -1.00
N ILE A 30 -0.30 10.58 -0.13
CA ILE A 30 0.08 10.32 1.28
C ILE A 30 1.32 9.42 1.35
N LEU A 31 1.49 8.49 0.40
CA LEU A 31 2.63 7.56 0.34
C LEU A 31 3.91 8.23 -0.20
N LYS A 32 3.77 9.25 -1.07
CA LYS A 32 4.89 9.95 -1.71
C LYS A 32 5.77 10.74 -0.75
N VAL A 33 5.30 11.02 0.47
CA VAL A 33 6.03 11.85 1.44
C VAL A 33 7.32 11.19 1.92
N LYS A 34 7.45 9.85 1.81
CA LYS A 34 8.58 9.09 2.36
C LYS A 34 9.36 8.26 1.34
N ILE A 35 8.82 8.01 0.15
CA ILE A 35 9.34 7.07 -0.84
C ILE A 35 9.61 7.81 -2.15
N GLY A 36 10.74 7.53 -2.82
CA GLY A 36 11.03 8.08 -4.14
C GLY A 36 9.97 7.67 -5.18
N GLU A 37 9.69 8.53 -6.16
CA GLU A 37 8.59 8.28 -7.10
C GLU A 37 8.76 6.98 -7.91
N GLU A 38 9.97 6.70 -8.42
CA GLU A 38 10.25 5.47 -9.17
C GLU A 38 10.10 4.20 -8.33
N GLU A 39 10.60 4.24 -7.08
CA GLU A 39 10.52 3.13 -6.14
C GLU A 39 9.06 2.87 -5.72
N LEU A 40 8.30 3.94 -5.48
CA LEU A 40 6.88 3.87 -5.18
C LEU A 40 6.09 3.25 -6.34
N LEU A 41 6.33 3.68 -7.58
CA LEU A 41 5.65 3.11 -8.76
C LEU A 41 5.96 1.63 -8.94
N THR A 42 7.22 1.24 -8.72
CA THR A 42 7.65 -0.17 -8.78
C THR A 42 6.94 -1.00 -7.70
N ALA A 43 6.92 -0.53 -6.45
CA ALA A 43 6.25 -1.22 -5.35
C ALA A 43 4.73 -1.30 -5.56
N LEU A 44 4.09 -0.22 -6.01
CA LEU A 44 2.66 -0.21 -6.31
C LEU A 44 2.29 -1.17 -7.45
N SER A 45 3.15 -1.30 -8.45
CA SER A 45 2.95 -2.27 -9.54
C SER A 45 3.00 -3.69 -9.01
N PHE A 46 4.00 -4.02 -8.20
CA PHE A 46 4.11 -5.32 -7.52
C PHE A 46 2.89 -5.62 -6.64
N LEU A 47 2.48 -4.67 -5.80
CA LEU A 47 1.34 -4.81 -4.90
C LEU A 47 0.03 -5.05 -5.67
N LYS A 48 -0.14 -4.38 -6.81
CA LYS A 48 -1.30 -4.55 -7.70
C LYS A 48 -1.31 -5.94 -8.33
N GLU A 49 -0.17 -6.41 -8.85
CA GLU A 49 -0.03 -7.74 -9.44
C GLU A 49 -0.34 -8.86 -8.44
N LYS A 50 -0.03 -8.64 -7.17
CA LYS A 50 -0.30 -9.58 -6.08
C LYS A 50 -1.70 -9.48 -5.47
N ASN A 51 -2.54 -8.57 -5.95
CA ASN A 51 -3.86 -8.29 -5.37
C ASN A 51 -3.80 -7.83 -3.90
N TYR A 52 -2.69 -7.22 -3.46
CA TYR A 52 -2.55 -6.72 -2.08
C TYR A 52 -3.16 -5.32 -1.91
N VAL A 53 -3.34 -4.61 -3.02
CA VAL A 53 -3.99 -3.30 -3.06
C VAL A 53 -4.96 -3.23 -4.24
N GLU A 54 -6.04 -2.47 -4.05
CA GLU A 54 -6.99 -2.12 -5.09
C GLU A 54 -6.87 -0.64 -5.42
N PHE A 55 -7.02 -0.30 -6.70
CA PHE A 55 -7.06 1.07 -7.20
C PHE A 55 -8.46 1.40 -7.66
N LYS A 56 -9.00 2.52 -7.18
CA LYS A 56 -10.24 3.09 -7.71
C LYS A 56 -9.99 3.89 -8.98
N ASP A 57 -8.89 4.64 -8.97
CA ASP A 57 -8.39 5.48 -10.03
C ASP A 57 -6.86 5.66 -9.87
N GLU A 58 -6.25 6.59 -10.60
CA GLU A 58 -4.79 6.79 -10.58
C GLU A 58 -4.27 7.40 -9.26
N GLU A 59 -5.16 8.04 -8.49
CA GLU A 59 -4.83 8.78 -7.28
C GLU A 59 -5.34 8.09 -6.00
N HIS A 60 -6.22 7.10 -6.10
CA HIS A 60 -6.83 6.46 -4.94
C HIS A 60 -6.60 4.95 -4.88
N LEU A 61 -6.15 4.47 -3.73
CA LEU A 61 -5.91 3.06 -3.45
C LEU A 61 -6.39 2.64 -2.06
N ARG A 62 -6.57 1.34 -1.85
CA ARG A 62 -6.82 0.73 -0.53
C ARG A 62 -6.15 -0.63 -0.43
N ILE A 63 -5.89 -1.08 0.79
CA ILE A 63 -5.42 -2.45 1.05
C ILE A 63 -6.58 -3.44 0.89
N THR A 64 -6.27 -4.64 0.38
CA THR A 64 -7.21 -5.78 0.29
C THR A 64 -7.06 -6.70 1.51
N ASP A 65 -7.98 -7.66 1.65
CA ASP A 65 -7.84 -8.70 2.68
C ASP A 65 -6.56 -9.54 2.49
N ASP A 66 -6.16 -9.83 1.24
CA ASP A 66 -4.91 -10.52 0.91
C ASP A 66 -3.69 -9.70 1.37
N GLY A 67 -3.71 -8.38 1.13
CA GLY A 67 -2.65 -7.48 1.57
C GLY A 67 -2.56 -7.37 3.10
N ILE A 68 -3.71 -7.36 3.78
CA ILE A 68 -3.78 -7.39 5.26
C ILE A 68 -3.19 -8.70 5.78
N HIS A 69 -3.57 -9.84 5.20
CA HIS A 69 -3.05 -11.13 5.63
C HIS A 69 -1.53 -11.21 5.44
N PHE A 70 -1.04 -10.80 4.26
CA PHE A 70 0.38 -10.78 3.95
C PHE A 70 1.21 -9.97 4.95
N ILE A 71 0.76 -8.76 5.30
CA ILE A 71 1.52 -7.92 6.24
C ILE A 71 1.45 -8.48 7.67
N LEU A 72 0.29 -9.00 8.11
CA LEU A 72 0.14 -9.57 9.45
C LEU A 72 0.99 -10.83 9.70
N GLU A 73 1.40 -11.56 8.66
CA GLU A 73 2.33 -12.70 8.81
C GLU A 73 3.80 -12.26 8.99
N ARG A 74 4.10 -10.98 8.78
CA ARG A 74 5.45 -10.40 8.79
C ARG A 74 5.71 -9.46 9.97
N VAL A 75 4.66 -8.99 10.66
CA VAL A 75 4.74 -8.19 11.89
C VAL A 75 4.66 -9.07 13.13
#